data_AF-A0A8T0RTV3-F1
#
_entry.id   AF-A0A8T0RTV3-F1
#
_cell.length_a   1.000
_cell.length_b   1.000
_cell.length_c   1.000
_cell.angle_alpha   90.00
_cell.angle_beta   90.00
_cell.angle_gamma   90.00
#
_symmetry.space_group_name_H-M   'P 1'
#
loop_
_entity.id
_entity.type
_entity.pdbx_description
1 polymer ?
#
loop_
_entity_poly.entity_id
_entity_poly.type
_entity_poly.pdbx_seq_one_letter_code
_entity_poly.pdbx_strand_id
1 'polypeptide(L)'
;MKLVWCPEMASKAYIDGVRALAAHNDLTGSTEVAELVAAMAGGWNAQLVVEAPGVSSAQPSSSSSPPPATSVALAAAARRTGGRYASVLPEGDVDSTSAPAVYAGFVGPEEDADAGAESQTVVVGGDADEAMAQLEDVNLLVIDARRQDEAAVLRAARPGARGMLVVRHGDGWPRGGTPLATASSMAAGTRLVRSVYLPIGIGKGPSHLHSRCGRKGNGRWIRHVNHDTGEEHVFRRQ
;
A
#
# COMPACT_ATOMS: atom_id res chain seq x y z
N MET A 1 -5.90 -21.10 -11.55
CA MET A 1 -5.82 -20.15 -12.68
C MET A 1 -4.54 -19.32 -12.52
N LYS A 2 -3.76 -19.12 -13.58
CA LYS A 2 -2.56 -18.26 -13.55
C LYS A 2 -3.04 -16.82 -13.77
N LEU A 3 -2.93 -15.94 -12.78
CA LEU A 3 -3.00 -14.51 -13.08
C LEU A 3 -1.77 -14.14 -13.91
N VAL A 4 -2.03 -13.47 -15.02
CA VAL A 4 -1.01 -12.85 -15.84
C VAL A 4 -1.13 -11.35 -15.58
N TRP A 5 0.00 -10.72 -15.24
CA TRP A 5 0.09 -9.27 -15.14
C TRP A 5 -0.33 -8.63 -16.47
N CYS A 6 -1.23 -7.62 -16.42
CA CYS A 6 -1.74 -6.94 -17.60
C CYS A 6 -1.05 -5.57 -17.78
N PRO A 7 -0.03 -5.45 -18.64
CA PRO A 7 0.72 -4.19 -18.79
C PRO A 7 -0.16 -3.04 -19.30
N GLU A 8 -1.13 -3.32 -20.17
CA GLU A 8 -2.07 -2.30 -20.68
C GLU A 8 -2.93 -1.73 -19.55
N MET A 9 -3.46 -2.59 -18.67
CA MET A 9 -4.25 -2.13 -17.52
C MET A 9 -3.39 -1.42 -16.48
N ALA A 10 -2.15 -1.85 -16.27
CA ALA A 10 -1.19 -1.16 -15.42
C ALA A 10 -0.95 0.28 -15.92
N SER A 11 -0.69 0.46 -17.23
CA SER A 11 -0.45 1.79 -17.80
C SER A 11 -1.69 2.70 -17.72
N LYS A 12 -2.89 2.16 -17.94
CA LYS A 12 -4.13 2.94 -17.87
C LYS A 12 -4.42 3.38 -16.43
N ALA A 13 -4.28 2.48 -15.47
CA ALA A 13 -4.48 2.79 -14.06
C ALA A 13 -3.42 3.79 -13.54
N TYR A 14 -2.17 3.69 -14.00
CA TYR A 14 -1.14 4.70 -13.74
C TYR A 14 -1.58 6.08 -14.25
N ILE A 15 -1.99 6.18 -15.52
CA ILE A 15 -2.40 7.46 -16.12
C ILE A 15 -3.60 8.05 -15.39
N ASP A 16 -4.59 7.24 -15.03
CA ASP A 16 -5.76 7.73 -14.28
C ASP A 16 -5.38 8.17 -12.87
N GLY A 17 -4.48 7.44 -12.20
CA GLY A 17 -3.92 7.84 -10.92
C GLY A 17 -3.23 9.21 -11.01
N VAL A 18 -2.35 9.41 -12.00
CA VAL A 18 -1.67 10.69 -12.25
C VAL A 18 -2.68 11.81 -12.52
N ARG A 19 -3.72 11.56 -13.33
CA ARG A 19 -4.77 12.55 -13.61
C ARG A 19 -5.55 12.93 -12.36
N ALA A 20 -5.94 11.94 -11.55
CA ALA A 20 -6.65 12.18 -10.30
C ALA A 20 -5.79 12.98 -9.30
N LEU A 21 -4.49 12.66 -9.20
CA LEU A 21 -3.55 13.45 -8.39
C LEU A 21 -3.44 14.89 -8.87
N ALA A 22 -3.36 15.11 -10.19
CA ALA A 22 -3.28 16.44 -10.78
C ALA A 22 -4.55 17.29 -10.62
N ALA A 23 -5.69 16.68 -10.32
CA ALA A 23 -6.94 17.38 -10.03
C ALA A 23 -6.94 18.04 -8.64
N HIS A 24 -6.00 17.67 -7.76
CA HIS A 24 -5.86 18.26 -6.43
C HIS A 24 -4.69 19.24 -6.38
N ASN A 25 -4.93 20.44 -5.84
CA ASN A 25 -3.90 21.46 -5.68
C ASN A 25 -2.90 21.13 -4.56
N ASP A 26 -3.34 20.39 -3.55
CA ASP A 26 -2.53 19.95 -2.42
C ASP A 26 -2.84 18.49 -2.09
N LEU A 27 -1.80 17.71 -1.81
CA LEU A 27 -1.87 16.29 -1.48
C LEU A 27 -0.94 15.98 -0.31
N THR A 28 -1.32 15.02 0.52
CA THR A 28 -0.44 14.46 1.55
C THR A 28 0.21 13.16 1.09
N GLY A 29 1.46 12.93 1.52
CA GLY A 29 2.20 11.72 1.19
C GLY A 29 2.98 11.81 -0.12
N SER A 30 3.44 10.64 -0.62
CA SER A 30 4.29 10.55 -1.82
C SER A 30 3.45 10.24 -3.06
N THR A 31 3.50 11.12 -4.06
CA THR A 31 2.88 10.90 -5.37
C THR A 31 3.53 9.74 -6.11
N GLU A 32 4.86 9.56 -5.99
CA GLU A 32 5.59 8.44 -6.62
C GLU A 32 5.06 7.08 -6.15
N VAL A 33 4.78 6.96 -4.84
CA VAL A 33 4.20 5.74 -4.26
C VAL A 33 2.76 5.58 -4.74
N ALA A 34 1.98 6.65 -4.75
CA ALA A 34 0.59 6.66 -5.21
C ALA A 34 0.46 6.19 -6.68
N GLU A 35 1.31 6.71 -7.55
CA GLU A 35 1.42 6.33 -8.95
C GLU A 35 1.78 4.85 -9.13
N LEU A 36 2.75 4.35 -8.36
CA LEU A 36 3.16 2.96 -8.39
C LEU A 36 2.02 2.02 -7.96
N VAL A 37 1.34 2.33 -6.85
CA VAL A 37 0.26 1.47 -6.35
C VAL A 37 -0.94 1.47 -7.28
N ALA A 38 -1.22 2.57 -7.99
CA ALA A 38 -2.23 2.61 -9.04
C ALA A 38 -1.86 1.67 -10.21
N ALA A 39 -0.61 1.71 -10.67
CA ALA A 39 -0.14 0.80 -11.71
C ALA A 39 -0.24 -0.67 -11.28
N MET A 40 0.09 -0.98 -10.01
CA MET A 40 -0.03 -2.33 -9.44
C MET A 40 -1.47 -2.82 -9.36
N ALA A 41 -2.40 -1.96 -8.93
CA ALA A 41 -3.83 -2.28 -8.90
C ALA A 41 -4.37 -2.62 -10.30
N GLY A 42 -4.02 -1.81 -11.30
CA GLY A 42 -4.40 -2.04 -12.70
C GLY A 42 -3.77 -3.30 -13.28
N GLY A 43 -2.46 -3.49 -13.09
CA GLY A 43 -1.74 -4.64 -13.64
C GLY A 43 -2.16 -5.97 -13.03
N TRP A 44 -2.57 -5.97 -11.76
CA TRP A 44 -3.17 -7.12 -11.08
C TRP A 44 -4.66 -7.32 -11.42
N ASN A 45 -5.28 -6.36 -12.11
CA ASN A 45 -6.72 -6.26 -12.34
C ASN A 45 -7.51 -6.49 -11.03
N ALA A 46 -7.13 -5.75 -9.99
CA ALA A 46 -7.68 -5.88 -8.66
C ALA A 46 -9.17 -5.53 -8.65
N GLN A 47 -10.00 -6.47 -8.19
CA GLN A 47 -11.45 -6.29 -8.03
C GLN A 47 -11.81 -5.74 -6.64
N LEU A 48 -10.97 -5.99 -5.64
CA LEU A 48 -11.01 -5.33 -4.34
C LEU A 48 -9.61 -4.83 -3.96
N VAL A 49 -9.49 -3.51 -3.85
CA VAL A 49 -8.30 -2.80 -3.40
C VAL A 49 -8.58 -2.26 -1.99
N VAL A 50 -7.75 -2.64 -1.03
CA VAL A 50 -7.85 -2.19 0.36
C VAL A 50 -6.63 -1.34 0.69
N GLU A 51 -6.86 -0.13 1.19
CA GLU A 51 -5.84 0.73 1.79
C GLU A 51 -5.95 0.68 3.33
N ALA A 52 -4.82 0.57 4.00
CA ALA A 52 -4.67 0.68 5.44
C ALA A 52 -3.72 1.85 5.74
N PRO A 53 -4.22 3.10 5.69
CA PRO A 53 -3.39 4.29 5.89
C PRO A 53 -2.83 4.38 7.32
N GLY A 54 -1.74 5.10 7.49
CA GLY A 54 -1.18 5.42 8.81
C GLY A 54 -2.03 6.46 9.54
N VAL A 55 -1.87 6.58 10.86
CA VAL A 55 -2.68 7.45 11.73
C VAL A 55 -2.70 8.91 11.25
N SER A 56 -1.54 9.48 10.89
CA SER A 56 -1.45 10.88 10.45
C SER A 56 -2.07 11.16 9.08
N SER A 57 -2.14 10.16 8.21
CA SER A 57 -2.85 10.26 6.92
C SER A 57 -4.36 9.99 7.08
N ALA A 58 -4.72 9.12 8.03
CA ALA A 58 -6.08 8.66 8.27
C ALA A 58 -6.96 9.64 9.06
N GLN A 59 -6.37 10.68 9.65
CA GLN A 59 -7.07 11.66 10.49
C GLN A 59 -7.07 13.04 9.80
N PRO A 60 -7.89 13.25 8.76
CA PRO A 60 -8.12 14.59 8.25
C PRO A 60 -8.86 15.38 9.35
N SER A 61 -8.28 16.48 9.80
CA SER A 61 -8.84 17.33 10.86
C SER A 61 -10.07 18.13 10.40
N SER A 62 -10.33 18.16 9.09
CA SER A 62 -11.44 18.89 8.44
C SER A 62 -11.58 18.46 6.98
N SER A 63 -12.72 18.78 6.35
CA SER A 63 -12.94 18.60 4.92
C SER A 63 -12.01 19.43 4.02
N SER A 64 -11.32 20.44 4.57
CA SER A 64 -10.28 21.19 3.87
C SER A 64 -8.88 20.58 4.00
N SER A 65 -8.75 19.42 4.68
CA SER A 65 -7.47 18.74 4.76
C SER A 65 -7.09 18.18 3.39
N PRO A 66 -5.81 18.25 2.98
CA PRO A 66 -5.39 17.69 1.72
C PRO A 66 -5.55 16.15 1.71
N PRO A 67 -6.10 15.56 0.66
CA PRO A 67 -6.28 14.11 0.59
C PRO A 67 -4.93 13.37 0.55
N PRO A 68 -4.86 12.14 1.06
CA PRO A 68 -3.70 11.28 0.85
C PRO A 68 -3.61 10.88 -0.63
N ALA A 69 -2.43 11.09 -1.21
CA ALA A 69 -2.16 10.76 -2.61
C ALA A 69 -2.46 9.28 -2.94
N THR A 70 -2.09 8.37 -2.04
CA THR A 70 -2.30 6.93 -2.22
C THR A 70 -3.78 6.58 -2.32
N SER A 71 -4.63 7.17 -1.47
CA SER A 71 -6.08 6.94 -1.48
C SER A 71 -6.72 7.39 -2.78
N VAL A 72 -6.37 8.60 -3.25
CA VAL A 72 -6.87 9.16 -4.51
C VAL A 72 -6.47 8.28 -5.70
N ALA A 73 -5.20 7.90 -5.77
CA ALA A 73 -4.68 7.10 -6.88
C ALA A 73 -5.24 5.67 -6.89
N LEU A 74 -5.40 5.02 -5.72
CA LEU A 74 -5.96 3.68 -5.62
C LEU A 74 -7.44 3.63 -6.01
N ALA A 75 -8.21 4.66 -5.65
CA ALA A 75 -9.60 4.74 -6.04
C ALA A 75 -9.78 4.98 -7.54
N ALA A 76 -8.97 5.85 -8.14
CA ALA A 76 -8.92 6.00 -9.59
C ALA A 76 -8.58 4.67 -10.28
N ALA A 77 -7.61 3.92 -9.75
CA ALA A 77 -7.24 2.62 -10.27
C ALA A 77 -8.35 1.56 -10.10
N ALA A 78 -9.07 1.56 -8.97
CA ALA A 78 -10.21 0.66 -8.76
C ALA A 78 -11.36 0.95 -9.74
N ARG A 79 -11.65 2.23 -10.00
CA ARG A 79 -12.61 2.62 -11.06
C ARG A 79 -12.19 2.07 -12.42
N ARG A 80 -10.90 2.19 -12.77
CA ARG A 80 -10.35 1.66 -14.03
C ARG A 80 -10.51 0.15 -14.17
N THR A 81 -10.35 -0.62 -13.09
CA THR A 81 -10.51 -2.08 -13.12
C THR A 81 -11.97 -2.54 -13.00
N GLY A 82 -12.91 -1.61 -12.81
CA GLY A 82 -14.30 -1.91 -12.46
C GLY A 82 -14.43 -2.56 -11.07
N GLY A 83 -13.42 -2.39 -10.23
CA GLY A 83 -13.35 -2.95 -8.89
C GLY A 83 -13.89 -2.01 -7.82
N ARG A 84 -13.72 -2.42 -6.56
CA ARG A 84 -14.09 -1.67 -5.37
C ARG A 84 -12.85 -1.20 -4.64
N TYR A 85 -12.95 -0.03 -4.03
CA TYR A 85 -11.93 0.54 -3.17
C TYR A 85 -12.44 0.58 -1.73
N ALA A 86 -11.64 0.11 -0.79
CA ALA A 86 -11.94 0.21 0.63
C ALA A 86 -10.76 0.81 1.39
N SER A 87 -11.05 1.63 2.40
CA SER A 87 -10.05 2.19 3.29
C SER A 87 -10.37 1.76 4.72
N VAL A 88 -9.43 1.06 5.36
CA VAL A 88 -9.52 0.65 6.76
C VAL A 88 -8.76 1.67 7.59
N LEU A 89 -9.48 2.62 8.18
CA LEU A 89 -8.87 3.65 9.00
C LEU A 89 -8.44 3.06 10.35
N PRO A 90 -7.23 3.35 10.86
CA PRO A 90 -6.84 2.98 12.21
C PRO A 90 -7.81 3.60 13.23
N GLU A 91 -8.02 2.88 14.32
CA GLU A 91 -8.80 3.39 15.45
C GLU A 91 -8.13 4.65 16.02
N GLY A 92 -8.84 5.78 15.97
CA GLY A 92 -8.37 7.06 16.50
C GLY A 92 -8.85 7.29 17.93
N ASP A 93 -7.99 7.89 18.76
CA ASP A 93 -8.36 8.43 20.08
C ASP A 93 -9.12 9.74 19.86
N VAL A 94 -10.44 9.71 20.10
CA VAL A 94 -11.43 10.81 20.08
C VAL A 94 -11.82 11.44 18.70
N ASP A 95 -13.13 11.59 18.48
CA ASP A 95 -13.82 12.22 17.31
C ASP A 95 -13.83 11.47 15.94
N SER A 96 -13.54 10.17 15.93
CA SER A 96 -13.46 9.29 14.75
C SER A 96 -14.74 9.09 13.92
N THR A 97 -15.88 9.71 14.27
CA THR A 97 -17.16 9.54 13.53
C THR A 97 -17.19 10.29 12.21
N SER A 98 -16.44 11.39 12.07
CA SER A 98 -16.46 12.25 10.86
C SER A 98 -15.36 11.91 9.85
N ALA A 99 -14.27 11.26 10.28
CA ALA A 99 -13.14 10.90 9.43
C ALA A 99 -13.54 10.01 8.23
N PRO A 100 -14.41 8.98 8.38
CA PRO A 100 -14.87 8.19 7.24
C PRO A 100 -15.60 8.99 6.18
N ALA A 101 -16.43 9.96 6.60
CA ALA A 101 -17.18 10.82 5.69
C ALA A 101 -16.27 11.81 4.94
N VAL A 102 -15.26 12.36 5.62
CA VAL A 102 -14.26 13.23 4.98
C VAL A 102 -13.41 12.44 3.98
N TYR A 103 -12.96 11.24 4.35
CA TYR A 103 -12.22 10.35 3.45
C TYR A 103 -13.06 9.92 2.25
N ALA A 104 -14.33 9.62 2.45
CA ALA A 104 -15.26 9.31 1.36
C ALA A 104 -15.44 10.52 0.43
N GLY A 105 -15.39 11.75 0.94
CA GLY A 105 -15.45 12.97 0.14
C GLY A 105 -14.25 13.16 -0.80
N PHE A 106 -13.06 12.73 -0.40
CA PHE A 106 -11.86 12.78 -1.26
C PHE A 106 -11.86 11.73 -2.37
N VAL A 107 -12.55 10.62 -2.12
CA VAL A 107 -12.45 9.40 -2.93
C VAL A 107 -13.77 9.10 -3.67
N GLY A 108 -14.79 9.92 -3.42
CA GLY A 108 -16.14 9.77 -3.96
C GLY A 108 -16.19 9.81 -5.48
N PRO A 109 -17.34 9.45 -6.07
CA PRO A 109 -17.52 9.50 -7.51
C PRO A 109 -17.29 10.93 -8.01
N GLU A 110 -16.32 11.10 -8.90
CA GLU A 110 -16.26 12.32 -9.70
C GLU A 110 -17.50 12.36 -10.60
N GLU A 111 -18.11 13.53 -10.77
CA GLU A 111 -19.31 13.75 -11.59
C GLU A 111 -19.03 13.60 -13.11
N ASP A 112 -18.22 12.63 -13.51
CA ASP A 112 -18.05 12.26 -14.91
C ASP A 112 -19.22 11.38 -15.35
N ALA A 113 -20.15 12.03 -16.05
CA ALA A 113 -21.48 11.57 -16.45
C ALA A 113 -21.53 10.42 -17.50
N ASP A 114 -20.56 9.49 -17.55
CA ASP A 114 -20.57 8.39 -18.55
C ASP A 114 -20.06 7.02 -18.08
N ALA A 115 -19.83 6.81 -16.78
CA ALA A 115 -19.42 5.51 -16.26
C ALA A 115 -20.51 4.86 -15.39
N GLY A 116 -21.33 3.99 -15.99
CA GLY A 116 -22.38 3.20 -15.35
C GLY A 116 -21.92 2.13 -14.35
N ALA A 117 -20.84 2.37 -13.61
CA ALA A 117 -20.40 1.51 -12.52
C ALA A 117 -20.07 2.39 -11.32
N GLU A 118 -21.03 2.52 -10.39
CA GLU A 118 -20.78 3.10 -9.07
C GLU A 118 -19.72 2.25 -8.37
N SER A 119 -18.46 2.70 -8.46
CA SER A 119 -17.37 2.08 -7.75
C SER A 119 -17.60 2.35 -6.27
N GLN A 120 -18.08 1.32 -5.56
CA GLN A 120 -18.40 1.42 -4.15
C GLN A 120 -17.10 1.67 -3.37
N THR A 121 -16.96 2.90 -2.89
CA THR A 121 -15.94 3.31 -1.92
C THR A 121 -16.46 2.97 -0.53
N VAL A 122 -15.79 2.06 0.18
CA VAL A 122 -16.15 1.67 1.54
C VAL A 122 -15.08 2.14 2.52
N VAL A 123 -15.38 3.15 3.33
CA VAL A 123 -14.48 3.60 4.39
C VAL A 123 -14.96 2.99 5.70
N VAL A 124 -14.14 2.13 6.30
CA VAL A 124 -14.44 1.46 7.57
C VAL A 124 -13.50 1.99 8.64
N GLY A 125 -14.06 2.59 9.68
CA GLY A 125 -13.34 2.92 10.91
C GLY A 125 -13.65 1.89 12.00
N GLY A 126 -12.69 1.63 12.88
CA GLY A 126 -12.84 0.70 14.00
C GLY A 126 -11.63 -0.22 14.14
N ASP A 127 -11.80 -1.28 14.93
CA ASP A 127 -10.77 -2.31 15.09
C ASP A 127 -10.42 -2.95 13.73
N ALA A 128 -9.12 -3.20 13.53
CA ALA A 128 -8.62 -3.73 12.26
C ALA A 128 -9.19 -5.11 11.92
N ASP A 129 -9.40 -5.98 12.92
CA ASP A 129 -9.93 -7.31 12.69
C ASP A 129 -11.42 -7.23 12.30
N GLU A 130 -12.22 -6.38 12.97
CA GLU A 130 -13.64 -6.16 12.62
C GLU A 130 -13.80 -5.53 11.23
N ALA A 131 -13.00 -4.51 10.92
CA ALA A 131 -13.06 -3.81 9.64
C ALA A 131 -12.68 -4.73 8.48
N MET A 132 -11.61 -5.52 8.63
CA MET A 132 -11.17 -6.46 7.62
C MET A 132 -12.09 -7.69 7.50
N ALA A 133 -12.82 -8.06 8.56
CA ALA A 133 -13.78 -9.18 8.51
C ALA A 133 -14.95 -8.92 7.54
N GLN A 134 -15.26 -7.66 7.24
CA GLN A 134 -16.29 -7.25 6.29
C GLN A 134 -15.80 -7.30 4.83
N LEU A 135 -14.49 -7.48 4.61
CA LEU A 135 -13.85 -7.42 3.31
C LEU A 135 -13.39 -8.81 2.86
N GLU A 136 -14.13 -9.39 1.92
CA GLU A 136 -13.82 -10.68 1.31
C GLU A 136 -13.23 -10.54 -0.09
N ASP A 137 -12.45 -11.54 -0.52
CA ASP A 137 -11.81 -11.58 -1.83
C ASP A 137 -10.83 -10.41 -2.10
N VAL A 138 -10.07 -10.00 -1.09
CA VAL A 138 -9.06 -8.93 -1.24
C VAL A 138 -8.01 -9.35 -2.28
N ASN A 139 -7.76 -8.50 -3.28
CA ASN A 139 -6.78 -8.77 -4.33
C ASN A 139 -5.52 -7.91 -4.20
N LEU A 140 -5.67 -6.69 -3.67
CA LEU A 140 -4.56 -5.80 -3.37
C LEU A 140 -4.77 -5.17 -2.00
N LEU A 141 -3.75 -5.24 -1.16
CA LEU A 141 -3.71 -4.62 0.16
C LEU A 141 -2.50 -3.68 0.24
N VAL A 142 -2.74 -2.39 0.47
CA VAL A 142 -1.71 -1.36 0.61
C VAL A 142 -1.66 -0.92 2.06
N ILE A 143 -0.53 -1.10 2.74
CA ILE A 143 -0.37 -0.79 4.18
C ILE A 143 0.73 0.25 4.36
N ASP A 144 0.43 1.29 5.14
CA ASP A 144 1.44 2.24 5.60
C ASP A 144 2.30 1.62 6.72
N ALA A 145 3.61 1.63 6.54
CA ALA A 145 4.58 1.08 7.48
C ALA A 145 4.59 1.76 8.85
N ARG A 146 3.98 2.94 8.99
CA ARG A 146 3.84 3.69 10.24
C ARG A 146 2.67 3.21 11.09
N ARG A 147 1.81 2.35 10.54
CA ARG A 147 0.65 1.78 11.22
C ARG A 147 1.09 0.77 12.29
N GLN A 148 0.57 0.92 13.51
CA GLN A 148 0.98 0.08 14.66
C GLN A 148 0.31 -1.31 14.62
N ASP A 149 -0.89 -1.39 14.07
CA ASP A 149 -1.72 -2.59 13.93
C ASP A 149 -1.61 -3.25 12.55
N GLU A 150 -0.55 -2.96 11.77
CA GLU A 150 -0.27 -3.58 10.46
C GLU A 150 -0.36 -5.11 10.50
N ALA A 151 0.17 -5.72 11.57
CA ALA A 151 0.14 -7.17 11.73
C ALA A 151 -1.28 -7.72 11.92
N ALA A 152 -2.19 -6.94 12.50
CA ALA A 152 -3.60 -7.31 12.65
C ALA A 152 -4.33 -7.23 11.31
N VAL A 153 -4.18 -6.10 10.60
CA VAL A 153 -4.72 -5.91 9.24
C VAL A 153 -4.29 -7.06 8.31
N LEU A 154 -3.00 -7.41 8.32
CA LEU A 154 -2.49 -8.48 7.45
C LEU A 154 -3.00 -9.88 7.84
N ARG A 155 -3.27 -10.11 9.13
CA ARG A 155 -3.80 -11.38 9.63
C ARG A 155 -5.29 -11.53 9.36
N ALA A 156 -6.04 -10.44 9.41
CA ALA A 156 -7.47 -10.44 9.15
C ALA A 156 -7.81 -10.42 7.66
N ALA A 157 -6.85 -10.05 6.80
CA ALA A 157 -7.03 -10.03 5.35
C ALA A 157 -7.41 -11.41 4.78
N ARG A 158 -8.52 -11.43 4.03
CA ARG A 158 -9.06 -12.63 3.37
C ARG A 158 -8.75 -12.58 1.88
N PRO A 159 -7.66 -13.22 1.42
CA PRO A 159 -7.35 -13.25 0.00
C PRO A 159 -8.37 -14.11 -0.75
N GLY A 160 -8.77 -13.66 -1.94
CA GLY A 160 -9.63 -14.47 -2.80
C GLY A 160 -8.89 -15.66 -3.44
N ALA A 161 -9.61 -16.46 -4.22
CA ALA A 161 -9.05 -17.64 -4.90
C ALA A 161 -7.85 -17.33 -5.84
N ARG A 162 -7.68 -16.07 -6.21
CA ARG A 162 -6.61 -15.53 -7.05
C ARG A 162 -5.33 -15.16 -6.27
N GLY A 163 -5.39 -15.20 -4.94
CA GLY A 163 -4.36 -14.63 -4.06
C GLY A 163 -4.47 -13.11 -3.95
N MET A 164 -3.54 -12.54 -3.20
CA MET A 164 -3.50 -11.11 -2.87
C MET A 164 -2.08 -10.58 -3.02
N LEU A 165 -1.95 -9.38 -3.60
CA LEU A 165 -0.72 -8.60 -3.57
C LEU A 165 -0.74 -7.70 -2.33
N VAL A 166 0.35 -7.71 -1.56
CA VAL A 166 0.51 -6.84 -0.39
C VAL A 166 1.63 -5.86 -0.67
N VAL A 167 1.33 -4.57 -0.51
CA VAL A 167 2.28 -3.48 -0.70
C VAL A 167 2.43 -2.77 0.61
N ARG A 168 3.65 -2.77 1.16
CA ARG A 168 3.99 -1.97 2.32
C ARG A 168 4.77 -0.74 1.84
N HIS A 169 4.35 0.46 2.22
CA HIS A 169 5.03 1.70 1.86
C HIS A 169 5.28 2.59 3.08
N GLY A 170 6.26 3.52 2.98
CA GLY A 170 6.60 4.47 4.05
C GLY A 170 7.91 4.19 4.76
N ASP A 171 8.42 5.23 5.43
CA ASP A 171 9.77 5.29 6.03
C ASP A 171 9.78 4.61 7.40
N GLY A 172 9.67 3.29 7.40
CA GLY A 172 9.41 2.55 8.65
C GLY A 172 10.17 1.25 8.78
N TRP A 173 11.35 1.09 8.18
CA TRP A 173 12.14 -0.11 8.49
C TRP A 173 12.62 -0.03 9.94
N PRO A 174 12.18 -0.92 10.86
CA PRO A 174 12.85 -1.06 12.13
C PRO A 174 14.26 -1.52 11.78
N ARG A 175 15.26 -0.78 12.23
CA ARG A 175 16.68 -1.11 12.06
C ARG A 175 16.91 -2.52 12.61
N GLY A 176 16.93 -3.54 11.74
CA GLY A 176 17.07 -4.96 12.11
C GLY A 176 15.83 -5.86 11.98
N GLY A 177 14.70 -5.37 11.44
CA GLY A 177 13.51 -6.18 11.18
C GLY A 177 13.66 -7.03 9.91
N THR A 178 13.58 -8.34 10.01
CA THR A 178 13.60 -9.23 8.83
C THR A 178 12.35 -8.99 7.97
N PRO A 179 12.42 -9.21 6.63
CA PRO A 179 11.26 -9.30 5.74
C PRO A 179 10.21 -10.35 6.17
N LEU A 180 10.56 -11.15 7.18
CA LEU A 180 9.80 -12.25 7.73
C LEU A 180 8.67 -11.80 8.68
N ALA A 181 8.74 -10.59 9.25
CA ALA A 181 7.72 -10.14 10.21
C ALA A 181 6.31 -10.06 9.59
N THR A 182 6.20 -9.62 8.34
CA THR A 182 4.96 -9.62 7.56
C THR A 182 4.56 -11.02 7.09
N ALA A 183 5.51 -11.91 6.80
CA ALA A 183 5.20 -13.29 6.45
C ALA A 183 4.64 -14.10 7.64
N SER A 184 5.13 -13.83 8.85
CA SER A 184 4.66 -14.47 10.10
C SER A 184 3.34 -13.91 10.60
N SER A 185 2.90 -12.74 10.16
CA SER A 185 1.63 -12.12 10.56
C SER A 185 0.47 -12.40 9.60
N MET A 186 0.67 -13.18 8.53
CA MET A 186 -0.44 -13.52 7.64
C MET A 186 -1.42 -14.52 8.27
N ALA A 187 -2.67 -14.49 7.81
CA ALA A 187 -3.71 -15.43 8.24
C ALA A 187 -3.27 -16.90 8.09
N ALA A 188 -3.70 -17.76 9.02
CA ALA A 188 -3.45 -19.20 8.92
C ALA A 188 -3.95 -19.74 7.56
N GLY A 189 -3.09 -20.48 6.85
CA GLY A 189 -3.40 -21.02 5.52
C GLY A 189 -3.00 -20.12 4.34
N THR A 190 -2.54 -18.90 4.59
CA THR A 190 -1.93 -18.06 3.56
C THR A 190 -0.41 -18.23 3.58
N ARG A 191 0.22 -18.23 2.39
CA ARG A 191 1.66 -18.40 2.24
C ARG A 191 2.22 -17.29 1.37
N LEU A 192 3.26 -16.62 1.86
CA LEU A 192 4.05 -15.70 1.05
C LEU A 192 4.73 -16.48 -0.09
N VAL A 193 4.36 -16.15 -1.33
CA VAL A 193 4.92 -16.81 -2.51
C VAL A 193 6.20 -16.13 -2.98
N ARG A 194 6.20 -14.79 -3.07
CA ARG A 194 7.32 -13.95 -3.48
C ARG A 194 7.22 -12.59 -2.81
N SER A 195 8.36 -11.98 -2.50
CA SER A 195 8.47 -10.59 -2.05
C SER A 195 9.60 -9.89 -2.79
N VAL A 196 9.41 -8.60 -3.06
CA VAL A 196 10.39 -7.72 -3.69
C VAL A 196 10.40 -6.42 -2.91
N TYR A 197 11.57 -5.85 -2.68
CA TYR A 197 11.72 -4.52 -2.11
C TYR A 197 12.06 -3.53 -3.22
N LEU A 198 11.28 -2.45 -3.31
CA LEU A 198 11.46 -1.41 -4.32
C LEU A 198 11.79 -0.09 -3.60
N PRO A 199 12.98 0.52 -3.83
CA PRO A 199 13.34 1.81 -3.25
C PRO A 199 12.66 2.94 -4.03
N ILE A 200 11.34 3.10 -3.82
CA ILE A 200 10.51 4.11 -4.49
C ILE A 200 10.01 5.11 -3.42
N GLY A 201 10.11 6.40 -3.71
CA GLY A 201 9.95 7.48 -2.73
C GLY A 201 11.28 8.14 -2.36
N ILE A 202 11.21 9.39 -1.87
CA ILE A 202 12.35 10.14 -1.33
C ILE A 202 12.77 9.56 0.03
N GLY A 203 13.24 8.32 0.06
CA GLY A 203 14.21 7.91 1.06
C GLY A 203 15.47 8.70 0.75
N LYS A 204 15.85 9.65 1.62
CA LYS A 204 17.12 10.41 1.50
C LYS A 204 18.19 9.49 0.91
N GLY A 205 18.71 9.87 -0.26
CA GLY A 205 19.56 9.05 -1.10
C GLY A 205 20.78 8.48 -0.35
N PRO A 206 21.54 7.57 -0.98
CA PRO A 206 22.72 6.97 -0.37
C PRO A 206 23.67 8.06 0.14
N SER A 207 23.65 8.28 1.45
CA SER A 207 24.56 9.20 2.11
C SER A 207 25.92 8.52 2.13
N HIS A 208 26.78 8.86 1.18
CA HIS A 208 28.19 8.48 1.20
C HIS A 208 28.88 9.17 2.39
N LEU A 209 28.78 8.58 3.59
CA LEU A 209 29.69 8.90 4.68
C LEU A 209 30.94 8.04 4.57
N HIS A 210 31.99 8.62 4.00
CA HIS A 210 33.34 8.18 4.28
C HIS A 210 33.75 8.69 5.67
N SER A 211 34.06 7.79 6.61
CA SER A 211 35.12 8.06 7.58
C SER A 211 35.72 6.76 8.14
N ARG A 212 37.02 6.85 8.42
CA ARG A 212 38.01 5.78 8.60
C ARG A 212 37.94 5.10 9.98
N CYS A 213 38.35 3.84 9.96
CA CYS A 213 39.05 3.07 11.03
C CYS A 213 38.37 2.84 12.39
N GLY A 214 38.06 1.55 12.65
CA GLY A 214 37.96 0.97 14.00
C GLY A 214 37.78 -0.54 13.93
N ARG A 215 38.84 -1.32 14.18
CA ARG A 215 38.86 -2.81 14.11
C ARG A 215 38.17 -3.44 15.33
N LYS A 216 37.21 -4.36 15.08
CA LYS A 216 36.98 -5.62 15.84
C LYS A 216 36.10 -6.56 14.99
N GLY A 217 36.59 -7.78 14.71
CA GLY A 217 35.89 -8.79 13.90
C GLY A 217 34.71 -9.44 14.64
N ASN A 218 33.89 -10.31 14.05
CA ASN A 218 33.91 -10.90 12.70
C ASN A 218 32.48 -11.38 12.39
N GLY A 219 31.94 -11.05 11.23
CA GLY A 219 30.57 -11.38 10.83
C GLY A 219 30.03 -10.34 9.85
N ARG A 220 30.68 -10.20 8.70
CA ARG A 220 30.24 -9.26 7.66
C ARG A 220 29.14 -9.94 6.84
N TRP A 221 27.97 -9.34 6.83
CA TRP A 221 26.92 -9.69 5.89
C TRP A 221 27.41 -9.36 4.48
N ILE A 222 27.36 -10.34 3.58
CA ILE A 222 27.73 -10.18 2.18
C ILE A 222 26.43 -10.07 1.41
N ARG A 223 26.21 -8.90 0.82
CA ARG A 223 25.10 -8.61 -0.09
C ARG A 223 25.56 -8.92 -1.50
N HIS A 224 24.91 -9.89 -2.14
CA HIS A 224 25.12 -10.22 -3.54
C HIS A 224 23.86 -9.87 -4.32
N VAL A 225 23.98 -9.00 -5.31
CA VAL A 225 22.90 -8.67 -6.24
C VAL A 225 23.19 -9.40 -7.54
N ASN A 226 22.27 -10.26 -7.96
CA ASN A 226 22.37 -10.89 -9.27
C ASN A 226 22.08 -9.84 -10.34
N HIS A 227 23.07 -9.51 -11.17
CA HIS A 227 22.96 -8.47 -12.17
C HIS A 227 22.04 -8.83 -13.35
N ASP A 228 21.68 -10.10 -13.50
CA ASP A 228 20.81 -10.58 -14.58
C ASP A 228 19.33 -10.66 -14.15
N THR A 229 19.07 -10.94 -12.87
CA THR A 229 17.70 -11.11 -12.34
C THR A 229 17.24 -9.99 -11.41
N GLY A 230 18.17 -9.15 -10.93
CA GLY A 230 17.91 -8.10 -9.93
C GLY A 230 17.66 -8.63 -8.52
N GLU A 231 17.74 -9.95 -8.30
CA GLU A 231 17.52 -10.57 -7.00
C GLU A 231 18.67 -10.29 -6.04
N GLU A 232 18.35 -9.95 -4.78
CA GLU A 232 19.33 -9.73 -3.72
C GLU A 232 19.40 -10.95 -2.79
N HIS A 233 20.60 -11.50 -2.64
CA HIS A 233 20.91 -12.56 -1.70
C HIS A 233 21.86 -12.04 -0.61
N VAL A 234 21.52 -12.28 0.65
CA VAL A 234 22.35 -11.87 1.79
C VAL A 234 22.83 -13.10 2.55
N PHE A 235 24.15 -13.28 2.63
CA PHE A 235 24.78 -14.41 3.31
C PHE A 235 25.63 -13.94 4.49
N ARG A 236 25.71 -14.78 5.52
CA ARG A 236 26.61 -14.57 6.67
C ARG A 236 27.67 -15.67 6.66
N ARG A 237 28.95 -15.28 6.62
CA ARG A 237 30.04 -16.22 6.92
C ARG A 237 29.99 -16.57 8.41
N GLN A 238 29.85 -17.86 8.72
CA GLN A 238 30.14 -18.42 10.04
C GLN A 238 31.65 -18.41 10.28
#